data_AF-A0A2G6E627-F1
#
_entry.id   AF-A0A2G6E627-F1
#
_cell.length_a   1.000
_cell.length_b   1.000
_cell.length_c   1.000
_cell.angle_alpha   90.00
_cell.angle_beta   90.00
_cell.angle_gamma   90.00
#
_symmetry.space_group_name_H-M   'P 1'
#
loop_
_entity.id
_entity.type
_entity.pdbx_description
1 polymer ?
#
loop_
_entity_poly.entity_id
_entity_poly.type
_entity_poly.pdbx_seq_one_letter_code
_entity_poly.pdbx_strand_id
1 'polypeptide(L)'
;MAYNRSHSVSRGTLNAYLKSIGQIPVTNRQEEVELAEKIKQGDAEAVKRLVEGNLRFVVKVAQGYQGCGMSLPDLIDEGNIGLLEAAKRFDASKGVKFISYGVWWIRQAIMQALAEQSGAVRLPLKQAGLLYKLGQAYSELLQRNDGKEPTPEELAKHLKVARKEIDNILQVSRNYLSLDAPLSDNDDGTFIDLMESKQAPPVDQPLIDESIEEFLEEILSQISEREEMVLRLRYGLRFDHPLSVKDLATYLHLSENEVLRREKKALKTLRAKMEGQEKRVVEAMYGLNGGQRKSCREAAAELNLSLQDLRQIELKVKRDLSELIDGPQEIVLRLRYGIDYNSGMTLEEVGARLGLTRERIRQIEDKAKKRLRHHVQKRRLSDYLN
;
A
#
# COMPACT_ATOMS: atom_id res chain seq x y z
N MET A 1 14.51 -5.68 29.38
CA MET A 1 15.10 -6.98 29.79
C MET A 1 14.59 -8.22 29.00
N ALA A 2 13.57 -8.14 28.14
CA ALA A 2 13.01 -9.32 27.45
C ALA A 2 13.76 -9.73 26.16
N TYR A 3 14.45 -8.80 25.49
CA TYR A 3 15.11 -9.05 24.20
C TYR A 3 16.35 -9.98 24.29
N ASN A 4 17.00 -10.05 25.46
CA ASN A 4 18.18 -10.90 25.67
C ASN A 4 17.87 -12.35 26.05
N ARG A 5 16.62 -12.69 26.43
CA ARG A 5 16.26 -14.07 26.84
C ARG A 5 15.95 -14.99 25.65
N SER A 6 15.37 -14.48 24.56
CA SER A 6 15.08 -15.29 23.36
C SER A 6 16.38 -15.67 22.61
N HIS A 7 17.33 -14.74 22.52
CA HIS A 7 18.63 -14.97 21.88
C HIS A 7 19.52 -15.95 22.65
N SER A 8 19.45 -15.99 23.99
CA SER A 8 20.26 -16.89 24.80
C SER A 8 19.74 -18.34 24.79
N VAL A 9 18.41 -18.53 24.78
CA VAL A 9 17.78 -19.86 24.69
C VAL A 9 18.00 -20.49 23.30
N SER A 10 17.94 -19.69 22.23
CA SER A 10 18.22 -20.16 20.86
C SER A 10 19.70 -20.56 20.67
N ARG A 11 20.66 -19.85 21.29
CA ARG A 11 22.08 -20.26 21.26
C ARG A 11 22.33 -21.57 22.00
N GLY A 12 21.64 -21.81 23.12
CA GLY A 12 21.74 -23.08 23.87
C GLY A 12 21.22 -24.28 23.09
N THR A 13 20.07 -24.13 22.42
CA THR A 13 19.46 -25.18 21.59
C THR A 13 20.29 -25.50 20.35
N LEU A 14 20.81 -24.48 19.66
CA LEU A 14 21.71 -24.66 18.52
C LEU A 14 22.99 -25.41 18.92
N ASN A 15 23.60 -25.07 20.06
CA ASN A 15 24.79 -25.77 20.54
C ASN A 15 24.53 -27.25 20.89
N ALA A 16 23.37 -27.56 21.47
CA ALA A 16 22.96 -28.94 21.72
C ALA A 16 22.80 -29.73 20.40
N TYR A 17 22.18 -29.11 19.39
CA TYR A 17 22.04 -29.68 18.04
C TYR A 17 23.40 -29.90 17.36
N LEU A 18 24.30 -28.91 17.38
CA LEU A 18 25.64 -29.05 16.79
C LEU A 18 26.45 -30.17 17.46
N LYS A 19 26.25 -30.38 18.76
CA LYS A 19 26.88 -31.48 19.51
C LYS A 19 26.29 -32.84 19.13
N SER A 20 24.97 -32.95 18.95
CA SER A 20 24.33 -34.21 18.56
C SER A 20 24.73 -34.64 17.15
N ILE A 21 24.71 -33.74 16.16
CA ILE A 21 25.13 -34.06 14.78
C ILE A 21 26.63 -34.37 14.69
N GLY A 22 27.44 -33.85 15.61
CA GLY A 22 28.88 -34.12 15.67
C GLY A 22 29.21 -35.56 16.08
N GLN A 23 28.31 -36.24 16.80
CA GLN A 23 28.47 -37.63 17.24
C GLN A 23 28.07 -38.65 16.16
N ILE A 24 27.36 -38.20 15.12
CA ILE A 24 26.88 -39.08 14.06
C ILE A 24 28.05 -39.46 13.13
N PRO A 25 28.29 -40.75 12.89
CA PRO A 25 29.33 -41.18 11.96
C PRO A 25 28.97 -40.81 10.51
N VAL A 26 29.94 -40.22 9.82
CA VAL A 26 29.87 -39.82 8.40
C VAL A 26 29.70 -41.06 7.54
N THR A 27 28.84 -41.00 6.52
CA THR A 27 28.63 -42.12 5.59
C THR A 27 29.82 -42.29 4.63
N ASN A 28 30.21 -43.54 4.41
CA ASN A 28 31.22 -43.88 3.43
C ASN A 28 30.63 -44.04 2.02
N ARG A 29 31.49 -44.01 0.98
CA ARG A 29 31.03 -44.14 -0.41
C ARG A 29 30.32 -45.47 -0.71
N GLN A 30 30.77 -46.58 -0.10
CA GLN A 30 30.12 -47.88 -0.25
C GLN A 30 28.75 -47.88 0.43
N GLU A 31 28.68 -47.34 1.66
CA GLU A 31 27.43 -47.19 2.40
C GLU A 31 26.41 -46.30 1.65
N GLU A 32 26.86 -45.22 0.99
CA GLU A 32 25.99 -44.36 0.18
C GLU A 32 25.31 -45.14 -0.96
N VAL A 33 26.02 -46.10 -1.57
CA VAL A 33 25.48 -46.94 -2.66
C VAL A 33 24.44 -47.91 -2.10
N GLU A 34 24.76 -48.61 -1.01
CA GLU A 34 23.85 -49.55 -0.35
C GLU A 34 22.58 -48.87 0.16
N LEU A 35 22.72 -47.69 0.77
CA LEU A 35 21.59 -46.89 1.24
C LEU A 35 20.74 -46.42 0.05
N ALA A 36 21.35 -45.98 -1.05
CA ALA A 36 20.60 -45.55 -2.23
C ALA A 36 19.77 -46.69 -2.85
N GLU A 37 20.28 -47.92 -2.86
CA GLU A 37 19.53 -49.09 -3.33
C GLU A 37 18.34 -49.41 -2.42
N LYS A 38 18.53 -49.37 -1.09
CA LYS A 38 17.45 -49.56 -0.10
C LYS A 38 16.39 -48.45 -0.18
N ILE A 39 16.80 -47.20 -0.44
CA ILE A 39 15.87 -46.08 -0.62
C ILE A 39 14.98 -46.29 -1.85
N LYS A 40 15.50 -46.85 -2.96
CA LYS A 40 14.68 -47.20 -4.13
C LYS A 40 13.63 -48.27 -3.81
N GLN A 41 13.88 -49.11 -2.81
CA GLN A 41 12.94 -50.13 -2.31
C GLN A 41 11.91 -49.55 -1.31
N GLY A 42 12.00 -48.26 -0.97
CA GLY A 42 11.07 -47.58 -0.07
C GLY A 42 11.45 -47.63 1.42
N ASP A 43 12.69 -47.99 1.75
CA ASP A 43 13.16 -48.06 3.13
C ASP A 43 13.35 -46.66 3.74
N ALA A 44 12.52 -46.33 4.74
CA ALA A 44 12.57 -45.06 5.45
C ALA A 44 13.77 -44.93 6.40
N GLU A 45 14.27 -46.04 6.96
CA GLU A 45 15.45 -46.01 7.84
C GLU A 45 16.72 -45.71 7.03
N ALA A 46 16.80 -46.22 5.81
CA ALA A 46 17.88 -45.91 4.89
C ALA A 46 17.94 -44.42 4.52
N VAL A 47 16.79 -43.78 4.27
CA VAL A 47 16.70 -42.32 4.06
C VAL A 47 17.22 -41.57 5.28
N LYS A 48 16.73 -41.94 6.48
CA LYS A 48 17.12 -41.28 7.73
C LYS A 48 18.63 -41.38 7.95
N ARG A 49 19.22 -42.57 7.79
CA ARG A 49 20.65 -42.79 7.96
C ARG A 49 21.50 -41.99 6.98
N LEU A 50 21.07 -41.91 5.71
CA LEU A 50 21.75 -41.12 4.68
C LEU A 50 21.71 -39.61 4.98
N VAL A 51 20.57 -39.10 5.43
CA VAL A 51 20.42 -37.68 5.80
C VAL A 51 21.24 -37.36 7.05
N GLU A 52 21.14 -38.16 8.11
CA GLU A 52 21.85 -37.98 9.38
C GLU A 52 23.38 -37.93 9.19
N GLY A 53 23.94 -38.81 8.35
CA GLY A 53 25.37 -38.83 8.04
C GLY A 53 25.88 -37.55 7.36
N ASN A 54 24.98 -36.72 6.81
CA ASN A 54 25.30 -35.53 6.02
C ASN A 54 24.80 -34.21 6.65
N LEU A 55 24.19 -34.22 7.84
CA LEU A 55 23.69 -33.00 8.50
C LEU A 55 24.78 -31.95 8.74
N ARG A 56 26.00 -32.38 9.06
CA ARG A 56 27.17 -31.48 9.24
C ARG A 56 27.47 -30.67 7.99
N PHE A 57 27.23 -31.25 6.83
CA PHE A 57 27.44 -30.58 5.56
C PHE A 57 26.40 -29.48 5.33
N VAL A 58 25.14 -29.71 5.71
CA VAL A 58 24.06 -28.70 5.64
C VAL A 58 24.42 -27.48 6.46
N VAL A 59 24.91 -27.66 7.69
CA VAL A 59 25.35 -26.54 8.55
C VAL A 59 26.41 -25.70 7.86
N LYS A 60 27.41 -26.32 7.22
CA LYS A 60 28.46 -25.61 6.48
C LYS A 60 27.89 -24.81 5.30
N VAL A 61 26.89 -25.34 4.60
CA VAL A 61 26.23 -24.63 3.49
C VAL A 61 25.39 -23.47 4.02
N ALA A 62 24.58 -23.69 5.07
CA ALA A 62 23.71 -22.71 5.69
C ALA A 62 24.47 -21.52 6.30
N GLN A 63 25.67 -21.76 6.86
CA GLN A 63 26.56 -20.69 7.34
C GLN A 63 26.89 -19.65 6.26
N GLY A 64 26.97 -20.05 4.99
CA GLY A 64 27.19 -19.13 3.89
C GLY A 64 26.04 -18.16 3.63
N TYR A 65 24.82 -18.47 4.10
CA TYR A 65 23.60 -17.68 3.91
C TYR A 65 23.23 -16.85 5.16
N GLN A 66 24.08 -16.84 6.19
CA GLN A 66 23.85 -16.01 7.37
C GLN A 66 23.84 -14.52 7.02
N GLY A 67 23.02 -13.75 7.74
CA GLY A 67 22.90 -12.31 7.52
C GLY A 67 21.97 -11.91 6.37
N CYS A 68 21.33 -12.87 5.68
CA CYS A 68 20.38 -12.58 4.61
C CYS A 68 18.93 -12.34 5.09
N GLY A 69 18.69 -12.23 6.40
CA GLY A 69 17.36 -11.93 6.98
C GLY A 69 16.61 -13.12 7.60
N MET A 70 17.27 -14.25 7.78
CA MET A 70 16.76 -15.44 8.47
C MET A 70 17.77 -15.94 9.51
N SER A 71 17.31 -16.57 10.60
CA SER A 71 18.19 -17.09 11.64
C SER A 71 18.95 -18.33 11.17
N LEU A 72 20.13 -18.60 11.74
CA LEU A 72 20.93 -19.78 11.36
C LEU A 72 20.18 -21.11 11.62
N PRO A 73 19.49 -21.31 12.76
CA PRO A 73 18.65 -22.50 12.96
C PRO A 73 17.63 -22.72 11.85
N ASP A 74 16.89 -21.67 11.45
CA ASP A 74 15.87 -21.78 10.40
C ASP A 74 16.51 -22.12 9.05
N LEU A 75 17.66 -21.49 8.71
CA LEU A 75 18.42 -21.82 7.50
C LEU A 75 18.89 -23.28 7.48
N ILE A 76 19.26 -23.83 8.64
CA ILE A 76 19.66 -25.24 8.77
C ILE A 76 18.45 -26.15 8.56
N ASP A 77 17.30 -25.82 9.16
CA ASP A 77 16.09 -26.62 9.04
C ASP A 77 15.59 -26.67 7.58
N GLU A 78 15.57 -25.53 6.89
CA GLU A 78 15.22 -25.46 5.47
C GLU A 78 16.24 -26.22 4.59
N GLY A 79 17.52 -26.13 4.94
CA GLY A 79 18.57 -26.92 4.30
C GLY A 79 18.40 -28.43 4.52
N ASN A 80 17.95 -28.85 5.71
CA ASN A 80 17.69 -30.25 6.04
C ASN A 80 16.50 -30.79 5.25
N ILE A 81 15.45 -29.98 5.04
CA ILE A 81 14.33 -30.32 4.15
C ILE A 81 14.84 -30.55 2.72
N GLY A 82 15.68 -29.66 2.20
CA GLY A 82 16.31 -29.84 0.89
C GLY A 82 17.17 -31.11 0.80
N LEU A 83 17.93 -31.43 1.84
CA LEU A 83 18.73 -32.66 1.90
C LEU A 83 17.85 -33.93 1.88
N LEU A 84 16.71 -33.90 2.58
CA LEU A 84 15.74 -35.00 2.59
C LEU A 84 15.14 -35.23 1.20
N GLU A 85 14.81 -34.15 0.47
CA GLU A 85 14.35 -34.26 -0.92
C GLU A 85 15.44 -34.83 -1.84
N ALA A 86 16.69 -34.42 -1.64
CA ALA A 86 17.83 -34.97 -2.37
C ALA A 86 17.99 -36.47 -2.12
N ALA A 87 17.88 -36.92 -0.86
CA ALA A 87 18.01 -38.32 -0.48
C ALA A 87 16.96 -39.20 -1.19
N LYS A 88 15.70 -38.74 -1.28
CA LYS A 88 14.62 -39.46 -1.98
C LYS A 88 14.86 -39.64 -3.48
N ARG A 89 15.58 -38.70 -4.11
CA ARG A 89 15.80 -38.66 -5.57
C ARG A 89 17.22 -39.05 -5.99
N PHE A 90 18.05 -39.47 -5.04
CA PHE A 90 19.45 -39.78 -5.30
C PHE A 90 19.59 -41.09 -6.08
N ASP A 91 20.53 -41.12 -7.03
CA ASP A 91 20.83 -42.29 -7.85
C ASP A 91 22.32 -42.58 -7.84
N ALA A 92 22.70 -43.62 -7.11
CA ALA A 92 24.09 -44.06 -6.95
C ALA A 92 24.71 -44.60 -8.26
N SER A 93 23.89 -45.03 -9.23
CA SER A 93 24.38 -45.58 -10.51
C SER A 93 25.20 -44.57 -11.32
N LYS A 94 25.00 -43.27 -11.08
CA LYS A 94 25.72 -42.17 -11.76
C LYS A 94 27.16 -41.97 -11.26
N GLY A 95 27.58 -42.71 -10.23
CA GLY A 95 28.95 -42.69 -9.72
C GLY A 95 29.36 -41.39 -9.02
N VAL A 96 28.44 -40.47 -8.77
CA VAL A 96 28.67 -39.20 -8.05
C VAL A 96 28.44 -39.39 -6.55
N LYS A 97 29.20 -38.66 -5.72
CA LYS A 97 28.97 -38.65 -4.26
C LYS A 97 27.61 -38.02 -3.95
N PHE A 98 26.94 -38.48 -2.90
CA PHE A 98 25.64 -37.95 -2.50
C PHE A 98 25.67 -36.43 -2.27
N ILE A 99 26.69 -35.94 -1.54
CA ILE A 99 26.85 -34.51 -1.24
C ILE A 99 26.96 -33.66 -2.52
N SER A 100 27.63 -34.16 -3.56
CA SER A 100 27.79 -33.42 -4.83
C SER A 100 26.43 -33.15 -5.51
N TYR A 101 25.48 -34.06 -5.35
CA TYR A 101 24.10 -33.88 -5.80
C TYR A 101 23.27 -33.07 -4.80
N GLY A 102 23.40 -33.37 -3.50
CA GLY A 102 22.62 -32.76 -2.42
C GLY A 102 22.83 -31.25 -2.26
N VAL A 103 24.02 -30.73 -2.57
CA VAL A 103 24.31 -29.27 -2.51
C VAL A 103 23.28 -28.44 -3.27
N TRP A 104 22.85 -28.89 -4.46
CA TRP A 104 21.89 -28.15 -5.27
C TRP A 104 20.54 -28.03 -4.58
N TRP A 105 20.05 -29.13 -4.01
CA TRP A 105 18.80 -29.18 -3.27
C TRP A 105 18.83 -28.36 -1.98
N ILE A 106 19.93 -28.45 -1.22
CA ILE A 106 20.12 -27.64 -0.01
C ILE A 106 20.07 -26.16 -0.36
N ARG A 107 20.83 -25.72 -1.38
CA ARG A 107 20.85 -24.30 -1.79
C ARG A 107 19.50 -23.84 -2.31
N GLN A 108 18.80 -24.68 -3.08
CA GLN A 108 17.48 -24.35 -3.60
C GLN A 108 16.47 -24.16 -2.47
N ALA A 109 16.42 -25.09 -1.50
CA ALA A 109 15.51 -24.98 -0.36
C ALA A 109 15.79 -23.74 0.47
N ILE A 110 17.06 -23.46 0.79
CA ILE A 110 17.46 -22.25 1.52
C ILE A 110 17.08 -20.98 0.74
N MET A 111 17.36 -20.93 -0.56
CA MET A 111 17.02 -19.75 -1.38
C MET A 111 15.52 -19.54 -1.52
N GLN A 112 14.75 -20.62 -1.59
CA GLN A 112 13.29 -20.57 -1.62
C GLN A 112 12.77 -20.04 -0.27
N ALA A 113 13.19 -20.63 0.84
CA ALA A 113 12.82 -20.17 2.17
C ALA A 113 13.19 -18.70 2.39
N LEU A 114 14.37 -18.28 1.92
CA LEU A 114 14.78 -16.88 1.95
C LEU A 114 13.80 -16.00 1.15
N ALA A 115 13.46 -16.36 -0.08
CA ALA A 115 12.50 -15.58 -0.87
C ALA A 115 11.11 -15.48 -0.22
N GLU A 116 10.67 -16.52 0.49
CA GLU A 116 9.32 -16.58 1.06
C GLU A 116 9.20 -16.00 2.47
N GLN A 117 10.25 -16.19 3.28
CA GLN A 117 10.26 -15.93 4.72
C GLN A 117 11.30 -14.88 5.15
N SER A 118 12.12 -14.32 4.23
CA SER A 118 13.10 -13.28 4.61
C SER A 118 12.42 -11.96 4.95
N GLY A 119 12.56 -11.52 6.20
CA GLY A 119 12.21 -10.18 6.65
C GLY A 119 10.70 -9.86 6.63
N ALA A 120 10.37 -8.59 6.92
CA ALA A 120 8.99 -8.13 6.96
C ALA A 120 8.33 -7.99 5.58
N VAL A 121 9.12 -7.95 4.51
CA VAL A 121 8.64 -7.84 3.11
C VAL A 121 9.23 -8.96 2.28
N ARG A 122 8.33 -9.76 1.67
CA ARG A 122 8.68 -10.88 0.80
C ARG A 122 9.48 -10.42 -0.41
N LEU A 123 10.59 -11.10 -0.71
CA LEU A 123 11.46 -10.79 -1.84
C LEU A 123 11.34 -11.85 -2.94
N PRO A 124 11.27 -11.46 -4.23
CA PRO A 124 11.30 -12.46 -5.28
C PRO A 124 12.66 -13.17 -5.36
N LEU A 125 12.67 -14.41 -5.85
CA LEU A 125 13.84 -15.29 -5.90
C LEU A 125 15.07 -14.65 -6.56
N LYS A 126 14.89 -13.86 -7.63
CA LYS A 126 16.01 -13.19 -8.34
C LYS A 126 16.72 -12.19 -7.42
N GLN A 127 15.97 -11.43 -6.63
CA GLN A 127 16.47 -10.42 -5.70
C GLN A 127 17.11 -11.08 -4.49
N ALA A 128 16.52 -12.15 -3.94
CA ALA A 128 17.11 -12.94 -2.86
C ALA A 128 18.47 -13.55 -3.27
N GLY A 129 18.57 -14.07 -4.51
CA GLY A 129 19.82 -14.58 -5.05
C GLY A 129 20.89 -13.49 -5.27
N LEU A 130 20.47 -12.27 -5.65
CA LEU A 130 21.40 -11.15 -5.80
C LEU A 130 21.87 -10.61 -4.44
N LEU A 131 21.02 -10.61 -3.41
CA LEU A 131 21.42 -10.30 -2.03
C LEU A 131 22.52 -11.23 -1.52
N TYR A 132 22.37 -12.53 -1.74
CA TYR A 132 23.40 -13.50 -1.38
C TYR A 132 24.74 -13.22 -2.07
N LYS A 133 24.71 -13.01 -3.38
CA LYS A 133 25.91 -12.68 -4.16
C LYS A 133 26.54 -11.36 -3.72
N LEU A 134 25.71 -10.39 -3.35
CA LEU A 134 26.14 -9.10 -2.83
C LEU A 134 26.83 -9.27 -1.49
N GLY A 135 26.28 -10.05 -0.56
CA GLY A 135 26.93 -10.38 0.72
C GLY A 135 28.29 -11.07 0.54
N GLN A 136 28.39 -12.02 -0.40
CA GLN A 136 29.67 -12.66 -0.73
C GLN A 136 30.68 -11.66 -1.31
N ALA A 137 30.28 -10.88 -2.32
CA ALA A 137 31.15 -9.87 -2.93
C ALA A 137 31.57 -8.80 -1.91
N TYR A 138 30.67 -8.43 -0.99
CA TYR A 138 30.97 -7.51 0.09
C TYR A 138 32.07 -8.06 0.99
N SER A 139 31.94 -9.31 1.44
CA SER A 139 32.96 -9.97 2.27
C SER A 139 34.31 -10.13 1.56
N GLU A 140 34.30 -10.50 0.28
CA GLU A 140 35.52 -10.63 -0.54
C GLU A 140 36.24 -9.30 -0.75
N LEU A 141 35.51 -8.24 -1.08
CA LEU A 141 36.09 -6.91 -1.27
C LEU A 141 36.58 -6.31 0.04
N LEU A 142 35.86 -6.56 1.15
CA LEU A 142 36.29 -6.13 2.48
C LEU A 142 37.64 -6.77 2.87
N GLN A 143 37.83 -8.06 2.55
CA GLN A 143 39.11 -8.75 2.76
C GLN A 143 40.22 -8.22 1.85
N ARG A 144 39.92 -7.92 0.58
CA ARG A 144 40.90 -7.36 -0.36
C ARG A 144 41.32 -5.93 -0.06
N ASN A 145 40.42 -5.13 0.51
CA ASN A 145 40.60 -3.70 0.71
C ASN A 145 41.07 -3.35 2.15
N ASP A 146 41.67 -4.31 2.86
CA ASP A 146 42.16 -4.15 4.24
C ASP A 146 41.09 -3.57 5.20
N GLY A 147 39.85 -4.04 5.08
CA GLY A 147 38.74 -3.64 5.96
C GLY A 147 38.01 -2.35 5.55
N LYS A 148 38.33 -1.73 4.40
CA LYS A 148 37.53 -0.62 3.86
C LYS A 148 36.22 -1.13 3.24
N GLU A 149 35.11 -0.49 3.61
CA GLU A 149 33.79 -0.82 3.06
C GLU A 149 33.76 -0.58 1.54
N PRO A 150 33.34 -1.58 0.74
CA PRO A 150 33.30 -1.45 -0.71
C PRO A 150 32.17 -0.51 -1.15
N THR A 151 32.46 0.33 -2.14
CA THR A 151 31.46 1.24 -2.68
C THR A 151 30.41 0.49 -3.53
N PRO A 152 29.18 1.02 -3.66
CA PRO A 152 28.17 0.43 -4.56
C PRO A 152 28.65 0.29 -6.02
N GLU A 153 29.57 1.15 -6.47
CA GLU A 153 30.17 1.08 -7.80
C GLU A 153 31.16 -0.09 -7.95
N GLU A 154 31.98 -0.34 -6.94
CA GLU A 154 32.90 -1.48 -6.92
C GLU A 154 32.13 -2.80 -6.87
N LEU A 155 31.05 -2.86 -6.08
CA LEU A 155 30.14 -4.01 -6.03
C LEU A 155 29.48 -4.25 -7.40
N ALA A 156 29.02 -3.19 -8.08
CA ALA A 156 28.43 -3.28 -9.42
C ALA A 156 29.41 -3.85 -10.44
N LYS A 157 30.66 -3.36 -10.44
CA LYS A 157 31.72 -3.85 -11.32
C LYS A 157 32.08 -5.31 -11.03
N HIS A 158 32.20 -5.68 -9.76
CA HIS A 158 32.56 -7.04 -9.36
C HIS A 158 31.47 -8.06 -9.73
N LEU A 159 30.20 -7.70 -9.52
CA LEU A 159 29.06 -8.56 -9.81
C LEU A 159 28.63 -8.53 -11.29
N LYS A 160 29.15 -7.58 -12.09
CA LYS A 160 28.72 -7.30 -13.47
C LYS A 160 27.23 -6.99 -13.56
N VAL A 161 26.72 -6.24 -12.58
CA VAL A 161 25.31 -5.86 -12.46
C VAL A 161 25.20 -4.33 -12.55
N ALA A 162 24.07 -3.82 -13.04
CA ALA A 162 23.84 -2.38 -13.10
C ALA A 162 23.78 -1.77 -11.70
N ARG A 163 24.43 -0.62 -11.50
CA ARG A 163 24.44 0.12 -10.22
C ARG A 163 23.02 0.32 -9.65
N LYS A 164 22.06 0.66 -10.52
CA LYS A 164 20.65 0.83 -10.15
C LYS A 164 20.04 -0.41 -9.49
N GLU A 165 20.40 -1.61 -9.93
CA GLU A 165 19.88 -2.85 -9.32
C GLU A 165 20.46 -3.06 -7.91
N ILE A 166 21.72 -2.69 -7.69
CA ILE A 166 22.37 -2.75 -6.38
C ILE A 166 21.75 -1.73 -5.43
N ASP A 167 21.54 -0.49 -5.89
CA ASP A 167 20.93 0.56 -5.08
C ASP A 167 19.49 0.18 -4.65
N ASN A 168 18.70 -0.39 -5.57
CA ASN A 168 17.37 -0.90 -5.26
C ASN A 168 17.40 -2.01 -4.20
N ILE A 169 18.36 -2.92 -4.29
CA ILE A 169 18.50 -4.02 -3.32
C ILE A 169 18.93 -3.50 -1.97
N LEU A 170 19.91 -2.60 -1.92
CA LEU A 170 20.37 -1.98 -0.67
C LEU A 170 19.26 -1.13 -0.01
N GLN A 171 18.36 -0.53 -0.79
CA GLN A 171 17.18 0.16 -0.28
C GLN A 171 16.17 -0.83 0.34
N VAL A 172 15.88 -1.93 -0.35
CA VAL A 172 14.91 -2.93 0.10
C VAL A 172 15.45 -3.76 1.27
N SER A 173 16.76 -3.97 1.33
CA SER A 173 17.43 -4.68 2.43
C SER A 173 17.73 -3.79 3.63
N ARG A 174 17.29 -2.52 3.65
CA ARG A 174 17.42 -1.70 4.86
C ARG A 174 16.68 -2.41 5.98
N ASN A 175 17.45 -2.77 7.02
CA ASN A 175 16.92 -3.44 8.20
C ASN A 175 15.72 -2.66 8.72
N TYR A 176 14.59 -3.35 8.88
CA TYR A 176 13.40 -2.79 9.47
C TYR A 176 13.73 -2.35 10.89
N LEU A 177 13.46 -1.09 11.21
CA LEU A 177 13.55 -0.59 12.57
C LEU A 177 12.21 -0.86 13.26
N SER A 178 12.26 -1.42 14.46
CA SER A 178 11.05 -1.56 15.27
C SER A 178 10.57 -0.18 15.68
N LEU A 179 9.28 0.10 15.50
CA LEU A 179 8.66 1.33 16.00
C LEU A 179 8.62 1.39 17.53
N ASP A 180 8.65 0.21 18.16
CA ASP A 180 8.70 0.05 19.61
C ASP A 180 10.15 0.03 20.14
N ALA A 181 11.15 0.22 19.29
CA ALA A 181 12.53 0.32 19.76
C ALA A 181 12.67 1.59 20.61
N PRO A 182 13.28 1.51 21.81
CA PRO A 182 13.57 2.68 22.61
C PRO A 182 14.57 3.56 21.86
N LEU A 183 14.42 4.88 21.98
CA LEU A 183 15.30 5.86 21.34
C LEU A 183 16.70 5.89 21.97
N SER A 184 16.76 5.67 23.28
CA SER A 184 18.00 5.59 24.07
C SER A 184 17.84 4.56 25.20
N ASP A 185 18.93 4.06 25.78
CA ASP A 185 18.87 3.08 26.87
C ASP A 185 18.26 3.63 28.18
N ASN A 186 18.11 4.96 28.29
CA ASN A 186 17.62 5.65 29.49
C ASN A 186 16.28 6.36 29.30
N ASP A 187 15.73 6.40 28.07
CA ASP A 187 14.44 7.04 27.78
C ASP A 187 13.36 5.98 27.58
N ASP A 188 12.19 6.24 28.16
CA ASP A 188 10.98 5.44 27.92
C ASP A 188 10.35 5.74 26.53
N GLY A 189 10.84 6.75 25.82
CA GLY A 189 10.33 7.18 24.53
C GLY A 189 10.67 6.21 23.40
N THR A 190 9.66 5.91 22.57
CA THR A 190 9.78 5.02 21.41
C THR A 190 9.72 5.79 20.09
N PHE A 191 10.10 5.14 18.98
CA PHE A 191 10.00 5.77 17.66
C PHE A 191 8.56 6.13 17.28
N ILE A 192 7.56 5.36 17.74
CA ILE A 192 6.16 5.65 17.45
C ILE A 192 5.69 6.97 18.10
N ASP A 193 6.25 7.34 19.25
CA ASP A 193 5.88 8.58 19.95
C ASP A 193 6.31 9.84 19.20
N LEU A 194 7.35 9.75 18.37
CA LEU A 194 7.84 10.85 17.53
C LEU A 194 7.15 10.94 16.17
N MET A 195 6.34 9.94 15.80
CA MET A 195 5.73 9.89 14.47
C MET A 195 4.44 10.71 14.42
N GLU A 196 4.43 11.73 13.56
CA GLU A 196 3.23 12.51 13.27
C GLU A 196 2.20 11.67 12.51
N SER A 197 0.96 11.63 13.02
CA SER A 197 -0.16 11.03 12.31
C SER A 197 -0.62 11.96 11.18
N LYS A 198 -0.32 11.58 9.94
CA LYS A 198 -0.83 12.28 8.76
C LYS A 198 -2.35 12.24 8.63
N GLN A 199 -3.01 11.35 9.38
CA GLN A 199 -4.44 11.05 9.25
C GLN A 199 -5.35 11.91 10.14
N ALA A 200 -4.80 12.60 11.14
CA ALA A 200 -5.58 13.49 11.97
C ALA A 200 -5.57 14.89 11.35
N PRO A 201 -6.73 15.45 10.94
CA PRO A 201 -6.79 16.85 10.59
C PRO A 201 -6.41 17.71 11.82
N PRO A 202 -5.80 18.89 11.61
CA PRO A 202 -5.55 19.83 12.68
C PRO A 202 -6.85 20.18 13.43
N VAL A 203 -6.77 20.30 14.76
CA VAL A 203 -7.93 20.60 15.62
C VAL A 203 -8.60 21.93 15.25
N ASP A 204 -7.82 22.88 14.72
CA ASP A 204 -8.28 24.22 14.37
C ASP A 204 -8.95 24.27 12.98
N GLN A 205 -8.75 23.24 12.15
CA GLN A 205 -9.30 23.16 10.79
C GLN A 205 -10.83 23.31 10.73
N PRO A 206 -11.64 22.60 11.54
CA PRO A 206 -13.09 22.77 11.52
C PRO A 206 -13.55 24.19 11.91
N LEU A 207 -12.86 24.85 12.85
CA LEU A 207 -13.18 26.22 13.24
C LEU A 207 -12.89 27.22 12.10
N ILE A 208 -11.78 27.00 11.38
CA ILE A 208 -11.43 27.79 10.20
C ILE A 208 -12.47 27.58 9.09
N ASP A 209 -12.89 26.35 8.86
CA ASP A 209 -13.90 26.02 7.84
C ASP A 209 -15.25 26.67 8.16
N GLU A 210 -15.72 26.61 9.42
CA GLU A 210 -16.93 27.31 9.87
C GLU A 210 -16.85 28.83 9.64
N SER A 211 -15.72 29.45 10.00
CA SER A 211 -15.49 30.88 9.77
C SER A 211 -15.52 31.26 8.28
N ILE A 212 -14.98 30.42 7.41
CA ILE A 212 -15.01 30.63 5.95
C ILE A 212 -16.44 30.49 5.41
N GLU A 213 -17.22 29.52 5.91
CA GLU A 213 -18.61 29.32 5.50
C GLU A 213 -19.48 30.52 5.88
N GLU A 214 -19.37 31.02 7.12
CA GLU A 214 -20.09 32.21 7.59
C GLU A 214 -19.78 33.45 6.73
N PHE A 215 -18.50 33.66 6.43
CA PHE A 215 -18.05 34.76 5.58
C PHE A 215 -18.59 34.65 4.14
N LEU A 216 -18.59 33.44 3.56
CA LEU A 216 -19.16 33.19 2.24
C LEU A 216 -20.66 33.48 2.21
N GLU A 217 -21.40 33.14 3.27
CA GLU A 217 -22.83 33.42 3.38
C GLU A 217 -23.12 34.92 3.45
N GLU A 218 -22.35 35.65 4.24
CA GLU A 218 -22.46 37.10 4.35
C GLU A 218 -22.26 37.75 2.98
N ILE A 219 -21.20 37.36 2.25
CA ILE A 219 -20.89 37.91 0.94
C ILE A 219 -21.94 37.54 -0.12
N LEU A 220 -22.41 36.29 -0.13
CA LEU A 220 -23.42 35.84 -1.10
C LEU A 220 -24.77 36.55 -0.88
N SER A 221 -25.12 36.87 0.37
CA SER A 221 -26.34 37.62 0.70
C SER A 221 -26.39 39.03 0.10
N GLN A 222 -25.22 39.58 -0.27
CA GLN A 222 -25.10 40.92 -0.84
C GLN A 222 -25.31 40.96 -2.37
N ILE A 223 -25.48 39.81 -3.02
CA ILE A 223 -25.77 39.68 -4.46
C ILE A 223 -27.25 39.36 -4.63
N SER A 224 -27.79 39.54 -5.85
CA SER A 224 -29.15 39.08 -6.14
C SER A 224 -29.27 37.56 -6.04
N GLU A 225 -30.41 37.07 -5.54
CA GLU A 225 -30.73 35.64 -5.36
C GLU A 225 -30.49 34.80 -6.64
N ARG A 226 -30.75 35.40 -7.81
CA ARG A 226 -30.55 34.77 -9.13
C ARG A 226 -29.07 34.61 -9.51
N GLU A 227 -28.21 35.47 -8.99
CA GLU A 227 -26.76 35.47 -9.24
C GLU A 227 -26.05 34.58 -8.21
N GLU A 228 -26.49 34.64 -6.95
CA GLU A 228 -26.08 33.72 -5.88
C GLU A 228 -26.32 32.26 -6.28
N MET A 229 -27.54 31.94 -6.76
CA MET A 229 -27.88 30.58 -7.19
C MET A 229 -26.96 30.07 -8.31
N VAL A 230 -26.59 30.93 -9.25
CA VAL A 230 -25.65 30.58 -10.32
C VAL A 230 -24.28 30.26 -9.74
N LEU A 231 -23.77 31.07 -8.80
CA LEU A 231 -22.47 30.82 -8.17
C LEU A 231 -22.48 29.55 -7.30
N ARG A 232 -23.51 29.34 -6.48
CA ARG A 232 -23.63 28.14 -5.65
C ARG A 232 -23.61 26.86 -6.48
N LEU A 233 -24.41 26.82 -7.54
CA LEU A 233 -24.49 25.66 -8.43
C LEU A 233 -23.24 25.48 -9.30
N ARG A 234 -22.64 26.58 -9.77
CA ARG A 234 -21.45 26.55 -10.64
C ARG A 234 -20.20 26.08 -9.91
N TYR A 235 -20.01 26.53 -8.68
CA TYR A 235 -18.81 26.27 -7.90
C TYR A 235 -18.99 25.15 -6.87
N GLY A 236 -20.23 24.70 -6.62
CA GLY A 236 -20.54 23.67 -5.63
C GLY A 236 -20.60 24.22 -4.20
N LEU A 237 -20.95 25.49 -4.02
CA LEU A 237 -21.05 26.07 -2.67
C LEU A 237 -22.27 25.47 -1.96
N ARG A 238 -22.05 24.63 -0.94
CA ARG A 238 -23.02 23.74 -0.28
C ARG A 238 -23.53 22.55 -1.13
N PHE A 239 -22.83 22.19 -2.21
CA PHE A 239 -23.16 21.04 -3.04
C PHE A 239 -21.92 20.18 -3.34
N ASP A 240 -22.09 18.86 -3.36
CA ASP A 240 -20.98 17.91 -3.54
C ASP A 240 -20.25 18.04 -4.89
N HIS A 241 -20.86 18.69 -5.89
CA HIS A 241 -20.24 18.84 -7.21
C HIS A 241 -20.56 20.17 -7.92
N PRO A 242 -19.56 20.84 -8.52
CA PRO A 242 -19.76 21.99 -9.39
C PRO A 242 -20.45 21.60 -10.71
N LEU A 243 -21.47 22.33 -11.13
CA LEU A 243 -22.17 22.09 -12.40
C LEU A 243 -21.46 22.76 -13.59
N SER A 244 -21.49 22.09 -14.75
CA SER A 244 -21.06 22.71 -16.01
C SER A 244 -22.02 23.84 -16.41
N VAL A 245 -21.56 24.81 -17.21
CA VAL A 245 -22.40 25.90 -17.73
C VAL A 245 -23.62 25.34 -18.48
N LYS A 246 -23.41 24.26 -19.23
CA LYS A 246 -24.44 23.58 -20.01
C LYS A 246 -25.48 22.88 -19.13
N ASP A 247 -25.03 22.21 -18.07
CA ASP A 247 -25.92 21.55 -17.12
C ASP A 247 -26.71 22.58 -16.30
N LEU A 248 -26.07 23.68 -15.92
CA LEU A 248 -26.67 24.78 -15.18
C LEU A 248 -27.70 25.56 -16.03
N ALA A 249 -27.41 25.78 -17.31
CA ALA A 249 -28.35 26.33 -18.29
C ALA A 249 -29.61 25.46 -18.43
N THR A 250 -29.40 24.14 -18.49
CA THR A 250 -30.49 23.16 -18.54
C THR A 250 -31.32 23.16 -17.25
N TYR A 251 -30.66 23.21 -16.10
CA TYR A 251 -31.29 23.17 -14.78
C TYR A 251 -32.08 24.44 -14.45
N LEU A 252 -31.56 25.62 -14.80
CA LEU A 252 -32.21 26.90 -14.55
C LEU A 252 -33.17 27.33 -15.67
N HIS A 253 -33.30 26.52 -16.73
CA HIS A 253 -34.08 26.86 -17.93
C HIS A 253 -33.65 28.19 -18.56
N LEU A 254 -32.35 28.41 -18.66
CA LEU A 254 -31.73 29.62 -19.22
C LEU A 254 -30.85 29.26 -20.43
N SER A 255 -30.55 30.24 -21.27
CA SER A 255 -29.49 30.07 -22.27
C SER A 255 -28.11 30.05 -21.62
N GLU A 256 -27.16 29.31 -22.19
CA GLU A 256 -25.75 29.27 -21.72
C GLU A 256 -25.13 30.67 -21.66
N ASN A 257 -25.48 31.54 -22.61
CA ASN A 257 -25.05 32.94 -22.64
C ASN A 257 -25.58 33.75 -21.45
N GLU A 258 -26.81 33.45 -21.00
CA GLU A 258 -27.41 34.14 -19.86
C GLU A 258 -26.83 33.66 -18.53
N VAL A 259 -26.49 32.37 -18.43
CA VAL A 259 -25.73 31.82 -17.30
C VAL A 259 -24.38 32.52 -17.17
N LEU A 260 -23.60 32.59 -18.26
CA LEU A 260 -22.31 33.27 -18.30
C LEU A 260 -22.43 34.76 -17.98
N ARG A 261 -23.51 35.41 -18.43
CA ARG A 261 -23.78 36.82 -18.13
C ARG A 261 -24.04 37.04 -16.63
N ARG A 262 -24.85 36.17 -16.00
CA ARG A 262 -25.16 36.24 -14.57
C ARG A 262 -23.93 35.92 -13.72
N GLU A 263 -23.15 34.89 -14.08
CA GLU A 263 -21.87 34.56 -13.44
C GLU A 263 -20.90 35.76 -13.47
N LYS A 264 -20.68 36.36 -14.65
CA LYS A 264 -19.80 37.54 -14.78
C LYS A 264 -20.29 38.73 -13.97
N LYS A 265 -21.61 38.97 -13.93
CA LYS A 265 -22.20 40.07 -13.14
C LYS A 265 -22.05 39.82 -11.64
N ALA A 266 -22.30 38.59 -11.19
CA ALA A 266 -22.12 38.18 -9.81
C ALA A 266 -20.66 38.38 -9.35
N LEU A 267 -19.70 37.86 -10.12
CA LEU A 267 -18.26 38.00 -9.84
C LEU A 267 -17.78 39.45 -9.86
N LYS A 268 -18.32 40.29 -10.74
CA LYS A 268 -18.00 41.72 -10.78
C LYS A 268 -18.52 42.44 -9.53
N THR A 269 -19.73 42.13 -9.10
CA THR A 269 -20.33 42.70 -7.87
C THR A 269 -19.56 42.24 -6.64
N LEU A 270 -19.21 40.95 -6.56
CA LEU A 270 -18.34 40.41 -5.51
C LEU A 270 -17.00 41.13 -5.44
N ARG A 271 -16.31 41.27 -6.56
CA ARG A 271 -15.00 41.95 -6.65
C ARG A 271 -15.02 43.44 -6.32
N ALA A 272 -16.20 44.07 -6.42
CA ALA A 272 -16.40 45.47 -6.07
C ALA A 272 -16.74 45.65 -4.59
N LYS A 273 -17.30 44.61 -3.94
CA LYS A 273 -17.68 44.61 -2.53
C LYS A 273 -16.62 44.00 -1.61
N MET A 274 -15.74 43.14 -2.11
CA MET A 274 -14.58 42.62 -1.38
C MET A 274 -13.47 43.68 -1.28
N GLU A 275 -13.14 44.11 -0.06
CA GLU A 275 -11.99 45.00 0.18
C GLU A 275 -10.68 44.20 0.25
N GLY A 276 -9.67 44.68 -0.49
CA GLY A 276 -8.23 44.39 -0.36
C GLY A 276 -7.77 42.95 -0.15
N GLN A 277 -7.93 42.41 1.07
CA GLN A 277 -7.38 41.14 1.51
C GLN A 277 -8.26 39.94 1.12
N GLU A 278 -9.58 40.06 1.17
CA GLU A 278 -10.55 39.00 0.86
C GLU A 278 -10.54 38.62 -0.63
N LYS A 279 -10.35 39.65 -1.46
CA LYS A 279 -10.23 39.53 -2.92
C LYS A 279 -9.04 38.66 -3.34
N ARG A 280 -7.94 38.67 -2.58
CA ARG A 280 -6.73 37.87 -2.86
C ARG A 280 -6.93 36.38 -2.55
N VAL A 281 -7.66 36.06 -1.48
CA VAL A 281 -7.92 34.67 -1.04
C VAL A 281 -8.89 33.97 -2.00
N VAL A 282 -9.96 34.67 -2.40
CA VAL A 282 -10.97 34.13 -3.33
C VAL A 282 -10.43 34.02 -4.76
N GLU A 283 -9.59 34.96 -5.20
CA GLU A 283 -8.96 34.88 -6.54
C GLU A 283 -7.94 33.75 -6.65
N ALA A 284 -7.24 33.41 -5.56
CA ALA A 284 -6.30 32.28 -5.50
C ALA A 284 -7.01 30.92 -5.41
N MET A 285 -8.09 30.79 -4.63
CA MET A 285 -8.82 29.51 -4.48
C MET A 285 -9.71 29.16 -5.67
N TYR A 286 -10.31 30.14 -6.34
CA TYR A 286 -11.33 29.91 -7.37
C TYR A 286 -10.90 30.30 -8.80
N GLY A 287 -9.70 30.86 -8.98
CA GLY A 287 -9.09 31.06 -10.31
C GLY A 287 -9.85 32.05 -11.21
N LEU A 288 -10.25 33.20 -10.66
CA LEU A 288 -11.17 34.13 -11.34
C LEU A 288 -10.53 35.01 -12.45
N ASN A 289 -9.26 34.78 -12.82
CA ASN A 289 -8.54 35.50 -13.89
C ASN A 289 -8.14 34.61 -15.08
N GLY A 290 -8.99 33.66 -15.47
CA GLY A 290 -8.82 32.92 -16.73
C GLY A 290 -7.68 31.89 -16.74
N GLY A 291 -7.07 31.61 -15.58
CA GLY A 291 -6.22 30.44 -15.38
C GLY A 291 -7.06 29.21 -15.04
N GLN A 292 -6.61 28.02 -15.47
CA GLN A 292 -7.22 26.75 -15.07
C GLN A 292 -7.36 26.68 -13.54
N ARG A 293 -8.49 26.14 -13.08
CA ARG A 293 -8.74 25.78 -11.68
C ARG A 293 -7.58 24.89 -11.23
N LYS A 294 -6.67 25.43 -10.42
CA LYS A 294 -5.55 24.64 -9.89
C LYS A 294 -6.13 23.58 -8.95
N SER A 295 -5.60 22.36 -9.06
CA SER A 295 -6.05 21.22 -8.26
C SER A 295 -5.83 21.52 -6.77
N CYS A 296 -6.69 21.02 -5.89
CA CYS A 296 -6.54 21.15 -4.42
C CYS A 296 -5.13 20.77 -3.95
N ARG A 297 -4.43 19.89 -4.68
CA ARG A 297 -3.02 19.50 -4.45
C ARG A 297 -1.98 20.59 -4.70
N GLU A 298 -2.17 21.45 -5.70
CA GLU A 298 -1.22 22.54 -6.03
C GLU A 298 -1.45 23.76 -5.14
N ALA A 299 -2.71 24.06 -4.82
CA ALA A 299 -3.06 25.08 -3.83
C ALA A 299 -2.65 24.66 -2.40
N ALA A 300 -2.76 23.38 -2.07
CA ALA A 300 -2.26 22.83 -0.80
C ALA A 300 -0.74 22.76 -0.70
N ALA A 301 0.00 22.74 -1.82
CA ALA A 301 1.47 22.78 -1.81
C ALA A 301 2.02 24.20 -1.57
N GLU A 302 1.27 25.25 -1.91
CA GLU A 302 1.60 26.64 -1.54
C GLU A 302 1.14 26.99 -0.11
N LEU A 303 0.22 26.22 0.50
CA LEU A 303 -0.45 26.56 1.77
C LEU A 303 -0.39 25.48 2.88
N ASN A 304 0.26 24.33 2.65
CA ASN A 304 0.44 23.22 3.60
C ASN A 304 -0.85 22.58 4.21
N LEU A 305 -1.72 21.92 3.44
CA LEU A 305 -2.88 21.14 3.96
C LEU A 305 -3.10 19.77 3.26
N SER A 306 -3.80 18.81 3.91
CA SER A 306 -3.75 17.34 3.62
C SER A 306 -4.98 16.74 2.90
N LEU A 307 -4.76 15.63 2.17
CA LEU A 307 -5.67 14.96 1.22
C LEU A 307 -6.72 14.02 1.86
N GLN A 308 -6.84 14.01 3.20
CA GLN A 308 -7.67 13.06 3.94
C GLN A 308 -9.06 13.58 4.30
N ASP A 309 -9.25 14.90 4.22
CA ASP A 309 -10.51 15.58 4.54
C ASP A 309 -11.62 15.24 3.54
N LEU A 310 -11.26 14.99 2.28
CA LEU A 310 -12.20 14.56 1.24
C LEU A 310 -12.78 13.15 1.49
N ARG A 311 -12.05 12.27 2.19
CA ARG A 311 -12.42 10.86 2.33
C ARG A 311 -13.36 10.61 3.51
N GLN A 312 -13.34 11.47 4.53
CA GLN A 312 -14.27 11.40 5.67
C GLN A 312 -15.69 11.83 5.29
N ILE A 313 -15.83 12.84 4.44
CA ILE A 313 -17.13 13.34 3.97
C ILE A 313 -17.82 12.28 3.11
N GLU A 314 -17.07 11.58 2.26
CA GLU A 314 -17.56 10.49 1.41
C GLU A 314 -18.13 9.30 2.21
N LEU A 315 -17.52 8.97 3.36
CA LEU A 315 -17.95 7.86 4.23
C LEU A 315 -19.22 8.17 5.03
N LYS A 316 -19.46 9.44 5.35
CA LYS A 316 -20.68 9.90 6.05
C LYS A 316 -21.90 9.83 5.12
N VAL A 317 -21.73 10.27 3.86
CA VAL A 317 -22.74 10.21 2.81
C VAL A 317 -23.08 8.77 2.40
N LYS A 318 -22.08 7.86 2.39
CA LYS A 318 -22.31 6.42 2.11
C LYS A 318 -23.15 5.72 3.18
N ARG A 319 -23.04 6.11 4.46
CA ARG A 319 -23.89 5.56 5.53
C ARG A 319 -25.34 5.99 5.37
N ASP A 320 -25.57 7.29 5.17
CA ASP A 320 -26.90 7.88 5.06
C ASP A 320 -27.65 7.43 3.78
N LEU A 321 -26.93 7.08 2.71
CA LEU A 321 -27.52 6.53 1.49
C LEU A 321 -27.96 5.07 1.63
N SER A 322 -27.27 4.26 2.42
CA SER A 322 -27.59 2.82 2.58
C SER A 322 -28.81 2.55 3.47
N GLU A 323 -29.16 3.48 4.37
CA GLU A 323 -30.35 3.37 5.22
C GLU A 323 -31.63 3.85 4.52
N LEU A 324 -31.53 4.55 3.38
CA LEU A 324 -32.65 5.35 2.84
C LEU A 324 -33.27 4.80 1.53
N ILE A 325 -32.61 3.88 0.82
CA ILE A 325 -33.11 3.36 -0.48
C ILE A 325 -32.84 1.87 -0.61
N ASP A 326 -33.88 1.04 -0.49
CA ASP A 326 -33.77 -0.38 -0.80
C ASP A 326 -33.79 -0.67 -2.32
N GLY A 327 -32.76 -1.37 -2.79
CA GLY A 327 -32.77 -2.17 -4.03
C GLY A 327 -32.32 -1.44 -5.31
N PRO A 328 -32.85 -1.81 -6.50
CA PRO A 328 -32.29 -1.43 -7.81
C PRO A 328 -32.27 0.08 -8.11
N GLN A 329 -32.98 0.90 -7.32
CA GLN A 329 -32.96 2.36 -7.39
C GLN A 329 -31.63 2.95 -6.91
N GLU A 330 -31.04 2.35 -5.89
CA GLU A 330 -29.76 2.76 -5.34
C GLU A 330 -28.63 2.50 -6.34
N ILE A 331 -28.60 1.30 -6.93
CA ILE A 331 -27.58 0.89 -7.91
C ILE A 331 -27.62 1.81 -9.15
N VAL A 332 -28.82 2.16 -9.62
CA VAL A 332 -28.98 3.08 -10.75
C VAL A 332 -28.45 4.47 -10.41
N LEU A 333 -28.74 5.01 -9.22
CA LEU A 333 -28.20 6.31 -8.79
C LEU A 333 -26.68 6.25 -8.58
N ARG A 334 -26.15 5.19 -7.98
CA ARG A 334 -24.71 5.03 -7.76
C ARG A 334 -23.94 4.99 -9.07
N LEU A 335 -24.39 4.19 -10.05
CA LEU A 335 -23.76 4.11 -11.37
C LEU A 335 -23.93 5.39 -12.19
N ARG A 336 -25.09 6.07 -12.08
CA ARG A 336 -25.38 7.30 -12.82
C ARG A 336 -24.54 8.48 -12.33
N TYR A 337 -24.37 8.58 -11.02
CA TYR A 337 -23.70 9.71 -10.38
C TYR A 337 -22.27 9.39 -9.92
N GLY A 338 -21.77 8.17 -10.17
CA GLY A 338 -20.41 7.76 -9.84
C GLY A 338 -20.17 7.58 -8.34
N ILE A 339 -21.22 7.31 -7.56
CA ILE A 339 -21.06 7.04 -6.13
C ILE A 339 -20.43 5.64 -6.03
N ASP A 340 -19.23 5.55 -5.43
CA ASP A 340 -18.30 4.40 -5.40
C ASP A 340 -17.47 4.13 -6.67
N TYR A 341 -17.57 4.94 -7.71
CA TYR A 341 -16.85 4.72 -8.98
C TYR A 341 -16.15 5.99 -9.46
N ASN A 342 -15.00 5.83 -10.13
CA ASN A 342 -14.16 6.96 -10.61
C ASN A 342 -14.85 7.91 -11.61
N SER A 343 -16.04 7.56 -12.12
CA SER A 343 -16.81 8.37 -13.07
C SER A 343 -18.26 7.87 -13.20
N GLY A 344 -19.23 8.78 -13.31
CA GLY A 344 -20.64 8.46 -13.55
C GLY A 344 -20.91 8.04 -14.99
N MET A 345 -21.84 7.11 -15.18
CA MET A 345 -22.16 6.49 -16.47
C MET A 345 -23.39 7.13 -17.15
N THR A 346 -23.48 7.05 -18.47
CA THR A 346 -24.66 7.49 -19.23
C THR A 346 -25.89 6.59 -18.97
N LEU A 347 -27.13 7.05 -19.17
CA LEU A 347 -28.33 6.18 -19.01
C LEU A 347 -28.29 4.96 -19.93
N GLU A 348 -27.59 5.07 -21.07
CA GLU A 348 -27.38 3.99 -22.03
C GLU A 348 -26.31 3.01 -21.52
N GLU A 349 -25.21 3.50 -20.95
CA GLU A 349 -24.17 2.67 -20.33
C GLU A 349 -24.67 1.93 -19.08
N VAL A 350 -25.45 2.60 -18.22
CA VAL A 350 -26.10 1.96 -17.07
C VAL A 350 -27.12 0.92 -17.58
N GLY A 351 -27.77 1.19 -18.72
CA GLY A 351 -28.68 0.27 -19.42
C GLY A 351 -28.00 -1.01 -19.85
N ALA A 352 -26.90 -0.87 -20.57
CA ALA A 352 -26.08 -1.97 -21.02
C ALA A 352 -25.53 -2.80 -19.83
N ARG A 353 -25.15 -2.14 -18.73
CA ARG A 353 -24.56 -2.79 -17.56
C ARG A 353 -25.56 -3.54 -16.69
N LEU A 354 -26.81 -3.07 -16.61
CA LEU A 354 -27.88 -3.70 -15.81
C LEU A 354 -28.83 -4.57 -16.65
N GLY A 355 -28.61 -4.68 -17.95
CA GLY A 355 -29.48 -5.43 -18.86
C GLY A 355 -30.88 -4.80 -19.02
N LEU A 356 -30.99 -3.49 -18.86
CA LEU A 356 -32.25 -2.74 -18.88
C LEU A 356 -32.26 -1.68 -19.98
N THR A 357 -33.43 -1.36 -20.52
CA THR A 357 -33.54 -0.29 -21.51
C THR A 357 -33.28 1.07 -20.89
N ARG A 358 -32.73 2.01 -21.68
CA ARG A 358 -32.50 3.41 -21.26
C ARG A 358 -33.72 4.04 -20.60
N GLU A 359 -34.90 3.81 -21.17
CA GLU A 359 -36.15 4.35 -20.65
C GLU A 359 -36.56 3.71 -19.32
N ARG A 360 -36.24 2.43 -19.12
CA ARG A 360 -36.48 1.76 -17.85
C ARG A 360 -35.62 2.32 -16.74
N ILE A 361 -34.37 2.68 -17.03
CA ILE A 361 -33.47 3.32 -16.06
C ILE A 361 -33.92 4.73 -15.73
N ARG A 362 -34.37 5.50 -16.72
CA ARG A 362 -34.95 6.83 -16.49
C ARG A 362 -36.14 6.77 -15.53
N GLN A 363 -37.04 5.80 -15.71
CA GLN A 363 -38.17 5.59 -14.80
C GLN A 363 -37.74 5.22 -13.38
N ILE A 364 -36.70 4.39 -13.24
CA ILE A 364 -36.15 4.00 -11.93
C ILE A 364 -35.50 5.22 -11.25
N GLU A 365 -34.76 6.03 -12.01
CA GLU A 365 -34.13 7.27 -11.55
C GLU A 365 -35.17 8.30 -11.08
N ASP A 366 -36.22 8.52 -11.88
CA ASP A 366 -37.28 9.48 -11.54
C ASP A 366 -38.07 9.05 -10.29
N LYS A 367 -38.29 7.74 -10.13
CA LYS A 367 -38.94 7.18 -8.94
C LYS A 367 -38.07 7.34 -7.69
N ALA A 368 -36.76 7.15 -7.82
CA ALA A 368 -35.80 7.36 -6.74
C ALA A 368 -35.70 8.85 -6.35
N LYS A 369 -35.58 9.75 -7.33
CA LYS A 369 -35.59 11.20 -7.12
C LYS A 369 -36.87 11.70 -6.47
N LYS A 370 -38.03 11.16 -6.85
CA LYS A 370 -39.32 11.55 -6.25
C LYS A 370 -39.41 11.13 -4.77
N ARG A 371 -38.90 9.95 -4.41
CA ARG A 371 -38.82 9.48 -3.02
C ARG A 371 -37.86 10.33 -2.18
N LEU A 372 -36.67 10.63 -2.71
CA LEU A 372 -35.70 11.53 -2.07
C LEU A 372 -36.30 12.91 -1.81
N ARG A 373 -37.00 13.50 -2.79
CA ARG A 373 -37.67 14.80 -2.63
C ARG A 373 -38.74 14.79 -1.54
N HIS A 374 -39.59 13.76 -1.50
CA HIS A 374 -40.62 13.65 -0.45
C HIS A 374 -40.01 13.47 0.95
N HIS A 375 -38.88 12.77 1.06
CA HIS A 375 -38.22 12.56 2.35
C HIS A 375 -37.53 13.82 2.87
N VAL A 376 -36.86 14.58 1.98
CA VAL A 376 -36.27 15.89 2.31
C VAL A 376 -37.35 16.90 2.70
N GLN A 377 -38.50 16.91 2.02
CA GLN A 377 -39.65 17.73 2.41
C GLN A 377 -40.24 17.33 3.76
N LYS A 378 -40.31 16.03 4.08
CA LYS A 378 -40.80 15.56 5.38
C LYS A 378 -39.86 15.96 6.54
N ARG A 379 -38.53 15.92 6.33
CA ARG A 379 -37.53 16.42 7.31
C ARG A 379 -37.63 17.94 7.50
N ARG A 380 -37.71 18.70 6.41
CA ARG A 380 -37.93 20.15 6.52
C ARG A 380 -39.25 20.49 7.23
N LEU A 381 -40.32 19.73 6.99
CA LEU A 381 -41.59 19.94 7.67
C LEU A 381 -41.54 19.55 9.17
N SER A 382 -40.74 18.55 9.57
CA SER A 382 -40.55 18.23 10.99
C SER A 382 -39.73 19.29 11.73
N ASP A 383 -38.79 19.95 11.04
CA ASP A 383 -37.99 21.04 11.62
C ASP A 383 -38.80 22.33 11.81
N TYR A 384 -39.93 22.48 11.10
CA TYR A 384 -40.86 23.62 11.24
C TYR A 384 -42.05 23.34 12.19
N LEU A 385 -42.27 22.09 12.59
CA LEU A 385 -43.40 21.67 13.46
C LEU A 385 -42.96 21.35 14.90
N ASN A 386 -41.69 21.56 15.24
CA ASN A 386 -41.16 21.49 16.60
C ASN A 386 -40.87 22.87 17.17
#